data_AF-A0A329QTE0-F1
#
_entry.id   AF-A0A329QTE0-F1
#
_cell.length_a   1.000
_cell.length_b   1.000
_cell.length_c   1.000
_cell.angle_alpha   90.00
_cell.angle_beta   90.00
_cell.angle_gamma   90.00
#
_symmetry.space_group_name_H-M   'P 1'
#
loop_
_entity.id
_entity.type
_entity.pdbx_description
1 polymer ?
#
loop_
_entity_poly.entity_id
_entity_poly.type
_entity_poly.pdbx_seq_one_letter_code
_entity_poly.pdbx_strand_id
1 'polypeptide(L)' 'MRIDYVDLDEGNTPHVTRHGVTEFEVYAAFDTKPSVRRNKGDGTAGYYIVANGIRVNFVYDAEGRAARPISAWRMR' A
#
# COMPACT_ATOMS: atom_id res chain seq x y z
N MET A 1 -10.94 9.29 -2.48
CA MET A 1 -9.47 9.44 -2.57
C MET A 1 -9.03 8.87 -3.90
N ARG A 2 -8.14 9.56 -4.62
CA ARG A 2 -7.62 9.13 -5.92
C ARG A 2 -6.10 8.93 -5.78
N ILE A 3 -5.62 7.77 -6.19
CA ILE A 3 -4.19 7.42 -6.21
C ILE A 3 -3.80 7.33 -7.68
N ASP A 4 -2.85 8.16 -8.09
CA ASP A 4 -2.34 8.19 -9.48
C ASP A 4 -0.98 7.50 -9.60
N TYR A 5 -0.23 7.38 -8.49
CA TYR A 5 1.10 6.79 -8.45
C TYR A 5 1.34 5.99 -7.17
N VAL A 6 2.12 4.90 -7.27
CA VAL A 6 2.60 4.11 -6.12
C VAL A 6 4.08 4.39 -5.94
N ASP A 7 4.42 5.00 -4.81
CA ASP A 7 5.76 5.44 -4.46
C ASP A 7 6.52 4.33 -3.72
N LEU A 8 7.10 3.43 -4.51
CA LEU A 8 7.98 2.36 -4.05
C LEU A 8 9.41 2.64 -4.53
N ASP A 9 10.34 2.72 -3.58
CA ASP A 9 11.76 2.98 -3.80
C ASP A 9 12.62 2.03 -2.94
N GLU A 10 13.94 2.10 -3.11
CA GLU A 10 14.89 1.26 -2.37
C GLU A 10 14.76 1.42 -0.84
N GLY A 11 14.21 2.53 -0.35
CA GLY A 11 14.03 2.83 1.07
C GLY A 11 12.82 2.16 1.71
N ASN A 12 11.74 1.88 0.97
CA ASN A 12 10.55 1.20 1.51
C ASN A 12 10.31 -0.22 0.96
N THR A 13 10.86 -0.58 -0.19
CA THR A 13 10.71 -1.93 -0.78
C THR A 13 11.02 -3.08 0.20
N PRO A 14 12.12 -3.06 0.99
CA PRO A 14 12.42 -4.16 1.92
C PRO A 14 11.37 -4.35 3.01
N HIS A 15 10.70 -3.27 3.43
CA HIS A 15 9.66 -3.32 4.46
C HIS A 15 8.34 -3.86 3.91
N VAL A 16 8.01 -3.49 2.68
CA VAL A 16 6.78 -3.89 2.01
C VAL A 16 6.83 -5.37 1.62
N THR A 17 7.99 -5.83 1.15
CA THR A 17 8.17 -7.21 0.67
C THR A 17 8.55 -8.22 1.77
N ARG A 18 8.80 -7.74 3.00
CA ARG A 18 9.23 -8.54 4.16
C ARG A 18 8.39 -9.81 4.42
N HIS A 19 7.11 -9.78 4.10
CA HIS A 19 6.17 -10.88 4.36
C HIS A 19 5.86 -11.73 3.12
N GLY A 20 6.78 -11.77 2.15
CA GLY A 20 6.64 -12.60 0.95
C GLY A 20 5.62 -12.08 -0.06
N VAL A 21 5.30 -10.78 0.03
CA VAL A 21 4.59 -10.03 -1.01
C VAL A 21 5.64 -9.42 -1.93
N THR A 22 5.45 -9.53 -3.23
CA THR A 22 6.33 -8.94 -4.24
C THR A 22 5.90 -7.51 -4.58
N GLU A 23 6.82 -6.72 -5.12
CA GLU A 23 6.49 -5.38 -5.62
C GLU A 23 5.40 -5.44 -6.69
N PHE A 24 5.46 -6.43 -7.58
CA PHE A 24 4.44 -6.67 -8.60
C PHE A 24 3.05 -6.88 -8.00
N GLU A 25 2.92 -7.69 -6.94
CA GLU A 25 1.65 -7.89 -6.25
C GLU A 25 1.12 -6.58 -5.64
N VAL A 26 2.00 -5.72 -5.14
CA VAL A 26 1.63 -4.38 -4.62
C VAL A 26 1.09 -3.49 -5.74
N TYR A 27 1.82 -3.36 -6.85
CA TYR A 27 1.35 -2.57 -8.00
C TYR A 27 0.03 -3.10 -8.54
N ALA A 28 -0.08 -4.42 -8.72
CA ALA A 28 -1.32 -5.06 -9.16
C ALA A 28 -2.49 -4.80 -8.19
N ALA A 29 -2.23 -4.76 -6.87
CA ALA A 29 -3.28 -4.44 -5.89
C ALA A 29 -3.83 -3.02 -6.10
N PHE A 30 -3.00 -2.02 -6.40
CA PHE A 30 -3.49 -0.65 -6.66
C PHE A 30 -4.15 -0.50 -8.04
N ASP A 31 -3.70 -1.25 -9.05
CA ASP A 31 -4.26 -1.19 -10.41
C ASP A 31 -5.72 -1.69 -10.47
N THR A 32 -6.11 -2.60 -9.55
CA THR A 32 -7.51 -3.06 -9.41
C THR A 32 -8.50 -1.98 -8.91
N LYS A 33 -8.05 -0.75 -8.66
CA LYS A 33 -8.84 0.35 -8.07
C LYS A 33 -9.55 -0.07 -6.78
N PRO A 34 -8.81 -0.59 -5.78
CA PRO A 34 -9.41 -1.11 -4.56
C PRO A 34 -10.05 0.00 -3.74
N SER A 35 -11.01 -0.39 -2.90
CA SER A 35 -11.57 0.52 -1.90
C SER A 35 -10.52 0.86 -0.84
N VAL A 36 -10.11 2.12 -0.80
CA VAL A 36 -9.19 2.63 0.22
C VAL A 36 -9.92 2.83 1.54
N ARG A 37 -9.30 2.37 2.64
CA ARG A 37 -9.83 2.53 3.99
C ARG A 37 -8.80 3.20 4.90
N ARG A 38 -9.28 3.93 5.91
CA ARG A 38 -8.43 4.55 6.93
C ARG A 38 -8.08 3.53 8.01
N ASN A 39 -6.83 3.49 8.46
CA ASN A 39 -6.47 2.76 9.67
C ASN A 39 -7.11 3.44 10.88
N LYS A 40 -7.54 2.65 11.88
CA LYS A 40 -8.21 3.16 13.09
C LYS A 40 -7.24 3.74 14.14
N GLY A 41 -5.93 3.56 13.96
CA GLY A 41 -4.91 4.05 14.90
C GLY A 41 -3.95 5.02 14.22
N ASP A 42 -3.32 5.86 15.04
CA ASP A 42 -2.48 7.00 14.65
C ASP A 42 -1.06 6.56 14.24
N GLY A 43 -0.94 5.35 13.68
CA GLY A 43 0.34 4.71 13.39
C GLY A 43 1.04 5.22 12.14
N THR A 44 2.18 4.61 11.84
CA THR A 44 3.09 4.92 10.72
C THR A 44 2.42 4.86 9.33
N ALA A 45 1.24 4.23 9.19
CA ALA A 45 0.47 4.19 7.96
C ALA A 45 -0.98 4.63 8.21
N GLY A 46 -1.43 5.68 7.52
CA GLY A 46 -2.76 6.24 7.69
C GLY A 46 -3.88 5.45 7.00
N TYR A 47 -3.55 4.66 5.97
CA TYR A 47 -4.51 3.99 5.11
C TYR A 47 -4.12 2.56 4.78
N TYR A 48 -5.09 1.80 4.28
CA TYR A 48 -4.87 0.49 3.72
C TYR A 48 -5.83 0.18 2.57
N ILE A 49 -5.40 -0.73 1.71
CA ILE A 49 -6.22 -1.40 0.70
C ILE A 49 -6.16 -2.91 0.94
N VAL A 50 -7.19 -3.62 0.48
CA VAL A 50 -7.20 -5.08 0.38
C VAL A 50 -7.60 -5.43 -1.04
N ALA A 51 -6.73 -6.16 -1.74
CA ALA A 51 -6.95 -6.61 -3.11
C ALA A 51 -6.11 -7.86 -3.38
N ASN A 52 -6.56 -8.72 -4.27
CA ASN A 52 -5.80 -9.91 -4.71
C ASN A 52 -5.27 -10.77 -3.54
N GLY A 53 -6.04 -10.88 -2.46
CA GLY A 53 -5.63 -11.65 -1.27
C GLY A 53 -4.50 -11.02 -0.45
N ILE A 54 -4.09 -9.78 -0.72
CA ILE A 54 -3.12 -9.05 0.08
C ILE A 54 -3.72 -7.79 0.70
N ARG A 55 -3.15 -7.38 1.83
CA ARG A 55 -3.36 -6.07 2.43
C ARG A 55 -2.10 -5.25 2.28
N VAL A 56 -2.24 -4.02 1.78
CA VAL A 56 -1.15 -3.04 1.70
C VAL A 56 -1.51 -1.85 2.57
N ASN A 57 -0.65 -1.48 3.50
CA ASN A 57 -0.78 -0.27 4.31
C ASN A 57 0.17 0.78 3.76
N PHE A 58 -0.31 2.02 3.69
CA PHE A 58 0.41 3.10 3.06
C PHE A 58 0.09 4.44 3.73
N VAL A 59 0.99 5.39 3.50
CA VAL A 59 0.73 6.81 3.71
C VAL A 59 0.26 7.39 2.37
N TYR A 60 -0.72 8.27 2.42
CA TYR A 60 -1.20 8.98 1.24
C TYR A 60 -0.63 10.39 1.24
N ASP A 61 0.15 10.71 0.20
CA ASP A 61 0.50 12.08 -0.12
C ASP A 61 -0.60 12.68 -1.01
N ALA A 62 -1.29 13.69 -0.46
CA ALA A 62 -2.40 14.34 -1.15
C ALA A 62 -1.93 15.29 -2.26
N GLU A 63 -0.71 15.86 -2.15
CA GLU A 63 -0.17 16.78 -3.15
C GLU A 63 0.22 16.02 -4.42
N GLY A 64 0.99 14.94 -4.28
CA GLY A 64 1.37 14.06 -5.38
C GLY A 64 0.30 13.06 -5.79
N ARG A 65 -0.82 12.94 -5.03
CA ARG A 65 -1.81 11.86 -5.16
C ARG A 65 -1.14 10.47 -5.17
N ALA A 66 -0.10 10.32 -4.35
CA ALA A 66 0.73 9.14 -4.30
C ALA A 66 0.40 8.29 -3.07
N ALA A 67 0.37 6.97 -3.25
CA ALA A 67 0.39 6.03 -2.14
C ALA A 67 1.83 5.59 -1.91
N ARG A 68 2.38 5.82 -0.71
CA ARG A 68 3.70 5.32 -0.30
C ARG A 68 3.52 4.11 0.61
N PRO A 69 3.68 2.87 0.10
CA PRO A 69 3.50 1.67 0.90
C PRO A 69 4.52 1.58 2.03
N ILE A 70 4.06 1.12 3.19
CA ILE A 70 4.85 0.96 4.42
C ILE A 70 4.98 -0.52 4.79
N SER A 71 3.93 -1.31 4.54
CA SER A 71 3.93 -2.76 4.79
C SER A 71 2.87 -3.45 3.94
N ALA A 72 3.13 -4.70 3.58
CA ALA A 72 2.14 -5.56 2.94
C ALA A 72 2.20 -6.99 3.49
N TRP A 73 1.07 -7.69 3.48
CA TRP A 73 1.00 -9.11 3.84
C TRP A 73 -0.17 -9.81 3.14
N ARG A 74 -0.07 -11.13 3.00
CA ARG A 74 -1.17 -11.98 2.51
C ARG A 74 -2.25 -12.12 3.58
N MET A 75 -3.50 -11.93 3.17
CA MET A 75 -4.67 -12.22 3.97
C MET A 75 -4.87 -13.75 3.98
N ARG A 76 -5.11 -14.33 5.15
CA ARG A 76 -5.47 -15.75 5.30
C ARG A 76 -6.92 -15.98 4.94
#